data_AF-A0A956K0W3-F1
#
_entry.id   AF-A0A956K0W3-F1
#
_cell.length_a   1.000
_cell.length_b   1.000
_cell.length_c   1.000
_cell.angle_alpha   90.00
_cell.angle_beta   90.00
_cell.angle_gamma   90.00
#
_symmetry.space_group_name_H-M   'P 1'
#
loop_
_entity.id
_entity.type
_entity.pdbx_description
1 polymer ?
#
loop_
_entity_poly.entity_id
_entity_poly.type
_entity_poly.pdbx_seq_one_letter_code
_entity_poly.pdbx_strand_id
1 'polypeptide(L)'
;MRTNLNRTLLAVLLTALVGTLAGCPGGPGIPGRGGSKVDPNTCGNYAATDAGRKLKAFLEATVTLQDAVKGVEVEVKTGCDAMATELGMGEQKGSTKEVCDKVIAQLKEDLHAGITAEAHLNVDYKPAVCTVDVQAAASFAAQCEAKAEADVSVTCEGTCSGTCNGACDGTCSGDNSGGECNGQCDGQCNGSCSGGCEGEAHVDASAECKAKAEVSASAKVECTPAELNVDADASVVVDKPRYDRAIAAIKAGLPKILTVQAKLKPLGAAVKTWVKTAQDLGAAGKDLASSFKDQALCISGQISAAVAAVANIQASVDVSVEVSVSASASAGVGG
;
A
#
# COMPACT_ATOMS: atom_id res chain seq x y z
N MET A 1 -9.16 -3.96 18.65
CA MET A 1 -9.60 -2.69 19.27
C MET A 1 -11.12 -2.69 19.32
N ARG A 2 -11.72 -2.36 20.48
CA ARG A 2 -13.17 -2.18 20.62
C ARG A 2 -13.50 -0.70 20.57
N THR A 3 -14.31 -0.29 19.61
CA THR A 3 -14.74 1.09 19.47
C THR A 3 -16.25 1.16 19.28
N ASN A 4 -16.89 2.10 19.97
CA ASN A 4 -18.30 2.40 19.79
C ASN A 4 -18.41 3.46 18.70
N LEU A 5 -18.89 3.09 17.53
CA LEU A 5 -19.08 4.03 16.43
C LEU A 5 -20.54 4.44 16.34
N ASN A 6 -20.78 5.75 16.34
CA ASN A 6 -22.08 6.29 15.94
C ASN A 6 -22.25 6.11 14.42
N ARG A 7 -23.50 5.98 13.95
CA ARG A 7 -23.88 5.76 12.54
C ARG A 7 -23.24 6.78 11.59
N THR A 8 -23.11 8.03 12.04
CA THR A 8 -22.45 9.12 11.27
C THR A 8 -20.95 8.90 11.11
N LEU A 9 -20.27 8.34 12.12
CA LEU A 9 -18.84 8.04 12.08
C LEU A 9 -18.54 6.90 11.11
N LEU A 10 -19.34 5.83 11.15
CA LEU A 10 -19.18 4.70 10.24
C LEU A 10 -19.40 5.15 8.78
N ALA A 11 -20.38 6.03 8.57
CA ALA A 11 -20.67 6.63 7.27
C ALA A 11 -19.53 7.51 6.73
N VAL A 12 -18.78 8.19 7.61
CA VAL A 12 -17.58 8.99 7.25
C VAL A 12 -16.40 8.10 6.92
N LEU A 13 -16.16 7.05 7.71
CA LEU A 13 -15.11 6.06 7.47
C LEU A 13 -15.27 5.36 6.12
N LEU A 14 -16.49 4.93 5.80
CA LEU A 14 -16.80 4.31 4.51
C LEU A 14 -16.56 5.26 3.34
N THR A 15 -16.91 6.56 3.48
CA THR A 15 -16.65 7.55 2.42
C THR A 15 -15.18 7.91 2.29
N ALA A 16 -14.43 7.95 3.40
CA ALA A 16 -13.00 8.21 3.38
C ALA A 16 -12.23 7.05 2.73
N LEU A 17 -12.65 5.80 2.96
CA LEU A 17 -12.09 4.60 2.33
C LEU A 17 -12.23 4.57 0.79
N VAL A 18 -13.21 5.29 0.23
CA VAL A 18 -13.56 5.26 -1.21
C VAL A 18 -13.22 6.57 -1.93
N GLY A 19 -13.17 7.68 -1.20
CA GLY A 19 -12.64 8.96 -1.70
C GLY A 19 -11.16 8.89 -2.08
N THR A 20 -10.43 7.90 -1.55
CA THR A 20 -9.01 7.60 -1.84
C THR A 20 -8.79 6.98 -3.21
N LEU A 21 -9.78 6.28 -3.74
CA LEU A 21 -9.77 5.72 -5.09
C LEU A 21 -10.47 6.68 -6.06
N ALA A 22 -10.25 7.98 -5.91
CA ALA A 22 -10.37 8.88 -7.04
C ALA A 22 -9.39 8.36 -8.10
N GLY A 23 -9.88 7.41 -8.91
CA GLY A 23 -9.15 6.79 -10.00
C GLY A 23 -8.50 7.91 -10.76
N CYS A 24 -7.22 7.70 -11.08
CA CYS A 24 -6.39 8.60 -11.88
C CYS A 24 -7.31 9.41 -12.79
N PRO A 25 -7.60 10.70 -12.47
CA PRO A 25 -8.29 11.52 -13.45
C PRO A 25 -7.37 11.43 -14.65
N GLY A 26 -7.91 10.99 -15.78
CA GLY A 26 -7.18 11.03 -17.04
C GLY A 26 -6.69 12.45 -17.18
N GLY A 27 -5.42 12.67 -16.78
CA GLY A 27 -4.85 14.00 -16.70
C GLY A 27 -5.01 14.61 -18.08
N PRO A 28 -5.37 15.89 -18.19
CA PRO A 28 -5.55 16.54 -19.48
C PRO A 28 -4.36 16.17 -20.35
N GLY A 29 -4.63 15.41 -21.42
CA GLY A 29 -3.59 14.92 -22.31
C GLY A 29 -2.81 16.12 -22.78
N ILE A 30 -1.58 16.26 -22.29
CA ILE A 30 -0.68 17.32 -22.72
C ILE A 30 -0.53 17.12 -24.24
N PRO A 31 -0.99 18.06 -25.07
CA PRO A 31 -0.97 17.88 -26.52
C PRO A 31 0.48 17.67 -26.98
N GLY A 32 0.78 16.50 -27.54
CA GLY A 32 2.09 16.18 -28.12
C GLY A 32 2.98 15.19 -27.34
N ARG A 33 2.54 14.60 -26.22
CA ARG A 33 3.33 13.60 -25.48
C ARG A 33 2.64 12.24 -25.52
N GLY A 34 3.07 11.37 -26.43
CA GLY A 34 2.62 9.98 -26.50
C GLY A 34 2.87 9.27 -25.16
N GLY A 35 1.82 8.69 -24.58
CA GLY A 35 1.89 7.91 -23.34
C GLY A 35 2.67 6.63 -23.55
N SER A 36 4.00 6.72 -23.51
CA SER A 36 4.85 5.54 -23.49
C SER A 36 4.72 4.89 -22.12
N LYS A 37 4.10 3.71 -22.06
CA LYS A 37 4.25 2.81 -20.92
C LYS A 37 5.75 2.63 -20.64
N VAL A 38 6.12 2.64 -19.37
CA VAL A 38 7.50 2.33 -18.98
C VAL A 38 7.76 0.88 -19.38
N ASP A 39 8.79 0.68 -20.20
CA ASP A 39 9.24 -0.65 -20.60
C ASP A 39 10.78 -0.71 -20.48
N PRO A 40 11.28 -1.36 -19.42
CA PRO A 40 12.72 -1.47 -19.15
C PRO A 40 13.52 -2.19 -20.24
N ASN A 41 12.88 -2.92 -21.16
CA ASN A 41 13.57 -3.76 -22.14
C ASN A 41 13.60 -3.15 -23.55
N THR A 42 12.97 -2.00 -23.78
CA THR A 42 12.78 -1.43 -25.12
C THR A 42 13.96 -0.62 -25.66
N CYS A 43 14.90 -0.19 -24.81
CA CYS A 43 16.00 0.69 -25.21
C CYS A 43 17.30 -0.04 -25.58
N GLY A 44 17.26 -1.33 -25.91
CA GLY A 44 18.43 -2.14 -26.25
C GLY A 44 19.25 -2.59 -25.03
N ASN A 45 20.52 -2.95 -25.22
CA ASN A 45 21.38 -3.52 -24.16
C ASN A 45 22.06 -2.46 -23.27
N TYR A 46 21.33 -1.42 -22.85
CA TYR A 46 21.89 -0.36 -22.00
C TYR A 46 22.29 -0.91 -20.61
N ALA A 47 21.59 -1.95 -20.15
CA ALA A 47 21.90 -2.67 -18.92
C ALA A 47 23.22 -3.46 -18.92
N ALA A 48 24.05 -3.36 -19.96
CA ALA A 48 25.40 -3.91 -19.93
C ALA A 48 26.36 -3.11 -19.02
N THR A 49 26.07 -1.84 -18.76
CA THR A 49 26.88 -0.97 -17.88
C THR A 49 26.32 -0.92 -16.48
N ASP A 50 27.12 -0.49 -15.49
CA ASP A 50 26.64 -0.32 -14.11
C ASP A 50 25.46 0.66 -14.01
N ALA A 51 25.63 1.85 -14.59
CA ALA A 51 24.58 2.87 -14.66
C ALA A 51 23.32 2.35 -15.38
N GLY A 52 23.48 1.58 -16.45
CA GLY A 52 22.35 1.03 -17.19
C GLY A 52 21.62 -0.08 -16.44
N ARG A 53 22.32 -0.94 -15.68
CA ARG A 53 21.68 -1.94 -14.82
C ARG A 53 20.84 -1.28 -13.74
N LYS A 54 21.40 -0.29 -13.05
CA LYS A 54 20.72 0.48 -12.01
C LYS A 54 19.48 1.17 -12.56
N LEU A 55 19.62 1.86 -13.69
CA LEU A 55 18.48 2.47 -14.39
C LEU A 55 17.42 1.44 -14.77
N LYS A 56 17.83 0.28 -15.32
CA LYS A 56 16.89 -0.79 -15.66
C LYS A 56 16.11 -1.27 -14.43
N ALA A 57 16.80 -1.51 -13.32
CA ALA A 57 16.17 -1.89 -12.06
C ALA A 57 15.14 -0.85 -11.61
N PHE A 58 15.47 0.44 -11.69
CA PHE A 58 14.50 1.50 -11.38
C PHE A 58 13.28 1.50 -12.32
N LEU A 59 13.47 1.31 -13.62
CA LEU A 59 12.35 1.23 -14.58
C LEU A 59 11.49 -0.01 -14.32
N GLU A 60 12.07 -1.14 -13.95
CA GLU A 60 11.31 -2.33 -13.55
C GLU A 60 10.52 -2.08 -12.26
N ALA A 61 11.12 -1.38 -11.28
CA ALA A 61 10.42 -0.96 -10.07
C ALA A 61 9.19 -0.12 -10.43
N THR A 62 9.32 0.77 -11.41
CA THR A 62 8.22 1.60 -11.90
C THR A 62 7.06 0.75 -12.44
N VAL A 63 7.36 -0.29 -13.22
CA VAL A 63 6.34 -1.23 -13.74
C VAL A 63 5.69 -2.02 -12.60
N THR A 64 6.49 -2.57 -11.68
CA THR A 64 6.00 -3.28 -10.50
C THR A 64 5.08 -2.40 -9.65
N LEU A 65 5.43 -1.12 -9.47
CA LEU A 65 4.61 -0.17 -8.73
C LEU A 65 3.29 0.15 -9.44
N GLN A 66 3.33 0.35 -10.77
CA GLN A 66 2.11 0.55 -11.56
C GLN A 66 1.16 -0.64 -11.47
N ASP A 67 1.69 -1.86 -11.45
CA ASP A 67 0.87 -3.06 -11.33
C ASP A 67 0.37 -3.28 -9.91
N ALA A 68 1.16 -2.94 -8.89
CA ALA A 68 0.71 -2.93 -7.49
C ALA A 68 -0.45 -1.94 -7.27
N VAL A 69 -0.36 -0.72 -7.83
CA VAL A 69 -1.44 0.28 -7.75
C VAL A 69 -2.72 -0.19 -8.45
N LYS A 70 -2.62 -0.82 -9.62
CA LYS A 70 -3.80 -1.43 -10.29
C LYS A 70 -4.37 -2.59 -9.47
N GLY A 71 -3.51 -3.40 -8.87
CA GLY A 71 -3.91 -4.51 -8.01
C GLY A 71 -4.74 -4.03 -6.81
N VAL A 72 -4.31 -2.95 -6.18
CA VAL A 72 -5.06 -2.26 -5.11
C VAL A 72 -6.46 -1.86 -5.58
N GLU A 73 -6.59 -1.21 -6.74
CA GLU A 73 -7.89 -0.84 -7.28
C GLU A 73 -8.81 -2.06 -7.50
N VAL A 74 -8.27 -3.15 -8.05
CA VAL A 74 -9.01 -4.41 -8.25
C VAL A 74 -9.44 -5.03 -6.93
N GLU A 75 -8.56 -5.06 -5.92
CA GLU A 75 -8.90 -5.62 -4.59
C GLU A 75 -10.00 -4.80 -3.91
N VAL A 76 -9.99 -3.47 -4.02
CA VAL A 76 -11.07 -2.64 -3.46
C VAL A 76 -12.37 -2.81 -4.23
N LYS A 77 -12.32 -2.85 -5.57
CA LYS A 77 -13.51 -3.15 -6.38
C LYS A 77 -14.13 -4.49 -5.97
N THR A 78 -13.30 -5.51 -5.79
CA THR A 78 -13.72 -6.84 -5.32
C THR A 78 -14.38 -6.77 -3.93
N GLY A 79 -13.85 -5.92 -3.03
CA GLY A 79 -14.48 -5.63 -1.75
C GLY A 79 -15.89 -5.03 -1.91
N CYS A 80 -16.04 -4.01 -2.76
CA CYS A 80 -17.32 -3.38 -3.04
C CYS A 80 -18.31 -4.30 -3.75
N ASP A 81 -17.88 -5.13 -4.68
CA ASP A 81 -18.72 -6.12 -5.38
C ASP A 81 -19.23 -7.20 -4.41
N ALA A 82 -18.41 -7.61 -3.43
CA ALA A 82 -18.84 -8.51 -2.36
C ALA A 82 -19.93 -7.87 -1.50
N MET A 83 -19.78 -6.60 -1.12
CA MET A 83 -20.84 -5.86 -0.40
C MET A 83 -22.11 -5.71 -1.23
N ALA A 84 -21.99 -5.38 -2.52
CA ALA A 84 -23.11 -5.24 -3.44
C ALA A 84 -23.95 -6.51 -3.53
N THR A 85 -23.28 -7.67 -3.50
CA THR A 85 -23.92 -8.99 -3.54
C THR A 85 -24.77 -9.23 -2.29
N GLU A 86 -24.22 -8.96 -1.11
CA GLU A 86 -24.94 -9.10 0.18
C GLU A 86 -26.11 -8.10 0.32
N LEU A 87 -25.97 -6.90 -0.27
CA LEU A 87 -27.03 -5.89 -0.33
C LEU A 87 -28.10 -6.20 -1.38
N GLY A 88 -27.94 -7.26 -2.18
CA GLY A 88 -28.90 -7.64 -3.22
C GLY A 88 -28.93 -6.69 -4.42
N MET A 89 -27.84 -5.95 -4.67
CA MET A 89 -27.79 -4.92 -5.73
C MET A 89 -27.56 -5.50 -7.14
N GLY A 90 -27.26 -6.80 -7.25
CA GLY A 90 -26.89 -7.44 -8.51
C GLY A 90 -25.51 -6.99 -9.03
N GLU A 91 -25.20 -7.34 -10.29
CA GLU A 91 -23.91 -7.00 -10.91
C GLU A 91 -23.76 -5.49 -11.12
N GLN A 92 -22.72 -4.91 -10.54
CA GLN A 92 -22.45 -3.48 -10.63
C GLN A 92 -21.54 -3.14 -11.81
N LYS A 93 -22.03 -2.29 -12.72
CA LYS A 93 -21.25 -1.76 -13.84
C LYS A 93 -20.70 -0.37 -13.50
N GLY A 94 -19.47 -0.12 -13.96
CA GLY A 94 -18.79 1.17 -13.81
C GLY A 94 -17.39 1.04 -13.24
N SER A 95 -16.75 2.20 -13.09
CA SER A 95 -15.48 2.36 -12.39
C SER A 95 -15.57 1.89 -10.94
N THR A 96 -14.43 1.57 -10.33
CA THR A 96 -14.32 1.16 -8.92
C THR A 96 -15.02 2.16 -7.99
N LYS A 97 -14.79 3.46 -8.22
CA LYS A 97 -15.43 4.54 -7.47
C LYS A 97 -16.95 4.52 -7.58
N GLU A 98 -17.50 4.44 -8.80
CA GLU A 98 -18.95 4.45 -9.00
C GLU A 98 -19.63 3.25 -8.35
N VAL A 99 -19.00 2.07 -8.41
CA VAL A 99 -19.51 0.87 -7.74
C VAL A 99 -19.51 1.05 -6.23
N CYS A 100 -18.37 1.45 -5.66
CA CYS A 100 -18.25 1.64 -4.23
C CYS A 100 -19.17 2.75 -3.69
N ASP A 101 -19.34 3.86 -4.40
CA ASP A 101 -20.22 4.96 -4.00
C ASP A 101 -21.69 4.49 -3.95
N LYS A 102 -22.14 3.69 -4.93
CA LYS A 102 -23.50 3.09 -4.93
C LYS A 102 -23.69 2.13 -3.75
N VAL A 103 -22.72 1.26 -3.53
CA VAL A 103 -22.73 0.29 -2.43
C VAL A 103 -22.80 0.98 -1.08
N ILE A 104 -22.00 2.03 -0.88
CA ILE A 104 -22.01 2.82 0.35
C ILE A 104 -23.36 3.51 0.53
N ALA A 105 -23.96 4.06 -0.53
CA ALA A 105 -25.27 4.68 -0.45
C ALA A 105 -26.34 3.67 -0.01
N GLN A 106 -26.37 2.48 -0.61
CA GLN A 106 -27.31 1.42 -0.24
C GLN A 106 -27.07 0.92 1.18
N LEU A 107 -25.80 0.73 1.58
CA LEU A 107 -25.44 0.33 2.93
C LEU A 107 -25.91 1.37 3.97
N LYS A 108 -25.76 2.66 3.67
CA LYS A 108 -26.25 3.75 4.51
C LYS A 108 -27.78 3.73 4.63
N GLU A 109 -28.50 3.43 3.56
CA GLU A 109 -29.96 3.30 3.60
C GLU A 109 -30.40 2.11 4.46
N ASP A 110 -29.79 0.94 4.28
CA ASP A 110 -30.14 -0.27 5.03
C ASP A 110 -29.79 -0.13 6.52
N LEU A 111 -28.65 0.50 6.87
CA LEU A 111 -28.36 0.87 8.25
C LEU A 111 -29.33 1.94 8.78
N HIS A 112 -29.67 2.95 7.97
CA HIS A 112 -30.56 4.01 8.40
C HIS A 112 -31.94 3.48 8.78
N ALA A 113 -32.46 2.55 7.98
CA ALA A 113 -33.74 1.90 8.21
C ALA A 113 -33.65 0.72 9.19
N GLY A 114 -32.47 0.12 9.36
CA GLY A 114 -32.24 -1.05 10.22
C GLY A 114 -32.12 -0.75 11.71
N ILE A 115 -31.57 0.41 12.08
CA ILE A 115 -31.33 0.80 13.48
C ILE A 115 -31.87 2.19 13.82
N THR A 116 -32.15 2.43 15.11
CA THR A 116 -32.57 3.75 15.60
C THR A 116 -31.51 4.83 15.34
N ALA A 117 -31.93 6.10 15.28
CA ALA A 117 -31.02 7.22 14.97
C ALA A 117 -29.91 7.44 16.01
N GLU A 118 -30.13 7.01 17.25
CA GLU A 118 -29.18 7.13 18.37
C GLU A 118 -28.43 5.81 18.64
N ALA A 119 -28.59 4.80 17.77
CA ALA A 119 -27.95 3.52 17.91
C ALA A 119 -26.43 3.61 17.75
N HIS A 120 -25.71 2.96 18.67
CA HIS A 120 -24.28 2.72 18.54
C HIS A 120 -24.04 1.30 18.03
N LEU A 121 -23.05 1.17 17.15
CA LEU A 121 -22.55 -0.14 16.72
C LEU A 121 -21.32 -0.49 17.56
N ASN A 122 -21.31 -1.72 18.06
CA ASN A 122 -20.12 -2.33 18.62
C ASN A 122 -19.26 -2.82 17.46
N VAL A 123 -18.04 -2.30 17.38
CA VAL A 123 -17.09 -2.70 16.35
C VAL A 123 -15.87 -3.33 17.01
N ASP A 124 -15.69 -4.61 16.74
CA ASP A 124 -14.56 -5.43 17.14
C ASP A 124 -13.64 -5.59 15.92
N TYR A 125 -12.59 -4.78 15.87
CA TYR A 125 -11.64 -4.76 14.74
C TYR A 125 -10.30 -5.39 15.13
N LYS A 126 -9.88 -6.39 14.35
CA LYS A 126 -8.54 -6.98 14.37
C LYS A 126 -7.81 -6.59 13.08
N PRO A 127 -6.76 -5.76 13.16
CA PRO A 127 -6.06 -5.26 11.98
C PRO A 127 -5.33 -6.38 11.24
N ALA A 128 -5.23 -6.22 9.91
CA ALA A 128 -4.32 -7.00 9.09
C ALA A 128 -2.87 -6.67 9.48
N VAL A 129 -2.05 -7.70 9.57
CA VAL A 129 -0.62 -7.59 9.84
C VAL A 129 0.11 -7.98 8.57
N CYS A 130 0.82 -7.01 8.00
CA CYS A 130 1.55 -7.17 6.75
C CYS A 130 3.04 -7.31 7.03
N THR A 131 3.65 -8.30 6.42
CA THR A 131 5.03 -8.69 6.65
C THR A 131 5.81 -8.62 5.34
N VAL A 132 6.82 -7.76 5.33
CA VAL A 132 7.76 -7.60 4.20
C VAL A 132 8.88 -8.60 4.36
N ASP A 133 9.18 -9.36 3.30
CA ASP A 133 10.34 -10.24 3.27
C ASP A 133 11.62 -9.40 3.10
N VAL A 134 12.39 -9.30 4.18
CA VAL A 134 13.60 -8.47 4.26
C VAL A 134 14.73 -9.07 3.40
N GLN A 135 14.77 -10.39 3.28
CA GLN A 135 15.72 -11.09 2.41
C GLN A 135 15.36 -10.90 0.94
N ALA A 136 14.08 -10.85 0.60
CA ALA A 136 13.66 -10.43 -0.73
C ALA A 136 14.16 -9.01 -1.03
N ALA A 137 13.97 -8.05 -0.12
CA ALA A 137 14.51 -6.70 -0.29
C ALA A 137 16.04 -6.68 -0.47
N ALA A 138 16.77 -7.39 0.39
CA ALA A 138 18.23 -7.52 0.32
C ALA A 138 18.69 -8.13 -1.01
N SER A 139 18.06 -9.22 -1.45
CA SER A 139 18.40 -9.91 -2.69
C SER A 139 18.15 -9.03 -3.92
N PHE A 140 17.05 -8.26 -3.95
CA PHE A 140 16.80 -7.30 -5.02
C PHE A 140 17.85 -6.21 -5.07
N ALA A 141 18.23 -5.65 -3.91
CA ALA A 141 19.26 -4.63 -3.81
C ALA A 141 20.63 -5.18 -4.24
N ALA A 142 21.00 -6.38 -3.78
CA ALA A 142 22.26 -7.03 -4.09
C ALA A 142 22.39 -7.35 -5.59
N GLN A 143 21.35 -7.91 -6.19
CA GLN A 143 21.29 -8.18 -7.62
C GLN A 143 21.43 -6.90 -8.45
N CYS A 144 20.78 -5.82 -8.01
CA CYS A 144 20.86 -4.52 -8.67
C CYS A 144 22.26 -3.89 -8.56
N GLU A 145 22.88 -3.95 -7.38
CA GLU A 145 24.24 -3.45 -7.13
C GLU A 145 25.34 -4.34 -7.74
N ALA A 146 24.98 -5.54 -8.21
CA ALA A 146 25.93 -6.60 -8.56
C ALA A 146 26.89 -6.93 -7.41
N LYS A 147 26.37 -6.96 -6.18
CA LYS A 147 27.08 -7.29 -4.94
C LYS A 147 26.54 -8.60 -4.35
N ALA A 148 27.26 -9.16 -3.37
CA ALA A 148 26.72 -10.25 -2.58
C ALA A 148 25.63 -9.72 -1.63
N GLU A 149 24.65 -10.55 -1.29
CA GLU A 149 23.56 -10.18 -0.35
C GLU A 149 24.10 -9.77 1.02
N ALA A 150 25.22 -10.36 1.44
CA ALA A 150 25.90 -10.04 2.70
C ALA A 150 26.48 -8.61 2.75
N ASP A 151 26.63 -7.95 1.59
CA ASP A 151 27.16 -6.59 1.50
C ASP A 151 26.05 -5.52 1.51
N VAL A 152 24.78 -5.93 1.63
CA VAL A 152 23.62 -5.03 1.67
C VAL A 152 23.10 -4.94 3.10
N SER A 153 23.18 -3.75 3.69
CA SER A 153 22.53 -3.47 4.97
C SER A 153 21.03 -3.29 4.76
N VAL A 154 20.21 -3.93 5.59
CA VAL A 154 18.76 -3.71 5.61
C VAL A 154 18.33 -3.32 7.01
N THR A 155 17.57 -2.25 7.13
CA THR A 155 16.98 -1.78 8.37
C THR A 155 15.47 -1.99 8.30
N CYS A 156 14.91 -2.66 9.30
CA CYS A 156 13.46 -2.75 9.47
C CYS A 156 13.01 -1.69 10.47
N GLU A 157 12.12 -0.79 10.05
CA GLU A 157 11.40 0.12 10.93
C GLU A 157 10.01 -0.45 11.21
N GLY A 158 9.87 -1.18 12.32
CA GLY A 158 8.63 -1.85 12.71
C GLY A 158 8.84 -3.06 13.62
N THR A 159 7.87 -3.99 13.65
CA THR A 159 8.03 -5.25 14.38
C THR A 159 8.78 -6.25 13.51
N CYS A 160 9.85 -6.85 14.01
CA CYS A 160 10.50 -7.98 13.34
C CYS A 160 9.93 -9.31 13.85
N SER A 161 9.48 -10.16 12.93
CA SER A 161 9.16 -11.56 13.18
C SER A 161 10.25 -12.46 12.58
N GLY A 162 11.18 -12.94 13.41
CA GLY A 162 12.28 -13.79 12.93
C GLY A 162 13.55 -13.73 13.77
N THR A 163 14.68 -14.07 13.15
CA THR A 163 16.01 -14.02 13.76
C THR A 163 16.72 -12.75 13.27
N CYS A 164 16.98 -11.77 14.14
CA CYS A 164 17.77 -10.58 13.82
C CYS A 164 19.22 -10.82 14.27
N ASN A 165 20.13 -10.96 13.29
CA ASN A 165 21.57 -11.00 13.54
C ASN A 165 22.08 -9.54 13.44
N GLY A 166 22.01 -8.81 14.56
CA GLY A 166 22.38 -7.40 14.64
C GLY A 166 21.91 -6.71 15.92
N ALA A 167 22.30 -5.44 16.10
CA ALA A 167 21.86 -4.65 17.24
C ALA A 167 20.38 -4.26 17.06
N CYS A 168 19.51 -4.64 18.00
CA CYS A 168 18.13 -4.14 18.08
C CYS A 168 18.09 -2.98 19.09
N ASP A 169 17.77 -1.76 18.62
CA ASP A 169 17.47 -0.60 19.47
C ASP A 169 15.97 -0.64 19.85
N GLY A 170 15.57 -1.69 20.55
CA GLY A 170 14.17 -1.98 20.90
C GLY A 170 14.02 -3.02 22.01
N THR A 171 12.78 -3.29 22.40
CA THR A 171 12.47 -4.34 23.37
C THR A 171 12.44 -5.70 22.66
N CYS A 172 13.49 -6.51 22.83
CA CYS A 172 13.45 -7.90 22.39
C CYS A 172 12.70 -8.75 23.43
N SER A 173 11.60 -9.36 23.00
CA SER A 173 10.94 -10.42 23.78
C SER A 173 11.70 -11.73 23.55
N GLY A 174 12.89 -11.83 24.14
CA GLY A 174 13.75 -13.00 24.05
C GLY A 174 14.95 -12.87 24.99
N ASP A 175 15.12 -13.85 25.87
CA ASP A 175 16.24 -13.96 26.81
C ASP A 175 17.56 -14.14 26.05
N ASN A 176 18.19 -13.05 25.58
CA ASN A 176 19.64 -13.06 25.33
C ASN A 176 20.23 -11.64 25.40
N SER A 177 20.90 -11.39 26.52
CA SER A 177 21.74 -10.21 26.74
C SER A 177 23.06 -10.37 25.97
N GLY A 178 23.07 -10.07 24.66
CA GLY A 178 24.28 -10.24 23.85
C GLY A 178 24.34 -9.57 22.48
N GLY A 179 23.32 -8.80 22.05
CA GLY A 179 23.33 -8.18 20.72
C GLY A 179 22.98 -9.12 19.57
N GLU A 180 22.54 -10.35 19.86
CA GLU A 180 21.90 -11.28 18.93
C GLU A 180 20.41 -11.38 19.32
N CYS A 181 19.51 -10.73 18.58
CA CYS A 181 18.07 -10.87 18.82
C CYS A 181 17.52 -12.08 18.06
N ASN A 182 17.66 -13.25 18.68
CA ASN A 182 16.99 -14.48 18.27
C ASN A 182 15.51 -14.49 18.75
N GLY A 183 14.72 -13.47 18.41
CA GLY A 183 13.33 -13.32 18.87
C GLY A 183 12.57 -12.14 18.25
N GLN A 184 11.32 -11.93 18.67
CA GLN A 184 10.49 -10.80 18.24
C GLN A 184 11.07 -9.49 18.79
N CYS A 185 11.58 -8.64 17.89
CA CYS A 185 12.11 -7.30 18.20
C CYS A 185 11.01 -6.28 17.89
N ASP A 186 10.55 -5.57 18.92
CA ASP A 186 9.67 -4.40 18.80
C ASP A 186 10.55 -3.14 18.84
N GLY A 187 11.10 -2.76 17.68
CA GLY A 187 12.05 -1.65 17.52
C GLY A 187 12.92 -1.74 16.27
N GLN A 188 13.90 -0.85 16.15
CA GLN A 188 14.77 -0.75 14.97
C GLN A 188 15.85 -1.84 15.01
N CYS A 189 15.81 -2.81 14.07
CA CYS A 189 16.88 -3.82 13.90
C CYS A 189 17.93 -3.25 12.93
N ASN A 190 19.15 -3.04 13.44
CA ASN A 190 20.33 -2.63 12.69
C ASN A 190 21.20 -3.89 12.44
N GLY A 191 20.91 -4.61 11.35
CA GLY A 191 21.66 -5.81 10.94
C GLY A 191 20.90 -6.68 9.93
N SER A 192 21.39 -7.91 9.67
CA SER A 192 20.69 -8.83 8.77
C SER A 192 19.52 -9.50 9.50
N CYS A 193 18.29 -9.16 9.12
CA CYS A 193 17.10 -9.85 9.61
C CYS A 193 16.81 -11.06 8.74
N SER A 194 16.72 -12.23 9.36
CA SER A 194 16.19 -13.44 8.74
C SER A 194 14.73 -13.61 9.18
N GLY A 195 13.78 -13.08 8.40
CA GLY A 195 12.37 -13.14 8.72
C GLY A 195 11.54 -11.98 8.16
N GLY A 196 10.35 -11.81 8.72
CA GLY A 196 9.39 -10.83 8.32
C GLY A 196 9.54 -9.47 9.01
N CYS A 197 9.37 -8.38 8.28
CA CYS A 197 9.28 -7.03 8.84
C CYS A 197 7.84 -6.50 8.75
N GLU A 198 7.19 -6.31 9.89
CA GLU A 198 5.91 -5.60 9.99
C GLU A 198 6.18 -4.09 9.96
N GLY A 199 6.50 -3.55 8.79
CA GLY A 199 6.93 -2.17 8.67
C GLY A 199 7.63 -1.85 7.36
N GLU A 200 8.55 -0.89 7.43
CA GLU A 200 9.34 -0.44 6.28
C GLU A 200 10.69 -1.15 6.28
N ALA A 201 11.05 -1.78 5.16
CA ALA A 201 12.39 -2.33 4.94
C ALA A 201 13.21 -1.33 4.14
N HIS A 202 14.22 -0.73 4.76
CA HIS A 202 15.14 0.22 4.11
C HIS A 202 16.44 -0.49 3.76
N VAL A 203 16.84 -0.46 2.49
CA VAL A 203 18.13 -1.03 2.05
C VAL A 203 19.17 0.07 1.86
N ASP A 204 20.42 -0.22 2.22
CA ASP A 204 21.57 0.64 1.91
C ASP A 204 22.14 0.28 0.53
N ALA A 205 21.64 0.98 -0.50
CA ALA A 205 22.01 0.79 -1.91
C ALA A 205 21.88 2.13 -2.67
N SER A 206 22.31 2.15 -3.94
CA SER A 206 22.07 3.28 -4.85
C SER A 206 20.59 3.58 -4.93
N ALA A 207 20.23 4.85 -5.19
CA ALA A 207 18.84 5.29 -5.18
C ALA A 207 17.93 4.41 -6.06
N GLU A 208 18.42 3.99 -7.23
CA GLU A 208 17.73 3.11 -8.16
C GLU A 208 17.50 1.71 -7.59
N CYS A 209 18.54 1.12 -6.99
CA CYS A 209 18.49 -0.21 -6.40
C CYS A 209 17.64 -0.22 -5.13
N LYS A 210 17.75 0.83 -4.32
CA LYS A 210 16.91 1.05 -3.14
C LYS A 210 15.45 1.13 -3.53
N ALA A 211 15.10 1.98 -4.50
CA ALA A 211 13.73 2.09 -5.00
C ALA A 211 13.20 0.75 -5.56
N LYS A 212 14.03 -0.01 -6.29
CA LYS A 212 13.65 -1.35 -6.79
C LYS A 212 13.40 -2.34 -5.67
N ALA A 213 14.31 -2.42 -4.70
CA ALA A 213 14.23 -3.35 -3.59
C ALA A 213 12.98 -3.09 -2.75
N GLU A 214 12.78 -1.84 -2.33
CA GLU A 214 11.65 -1.44 -1.50
C GLU A 214 10.31 -1.67 -2.21
N VAL A 215 10.19 -1.25 -3.47
CA VAL A 215 8.94 -1.46 -4.24
C VAL A 215 8.67 -2.94 -4.44
N SER A 216 9.70 -3.73 -4.79
CA SER A 216 9.51 -5.16 -5.07
C SER A 216 9.19 -5.96 -3.79
N ALA A 217 9.79 -5.58 -2.67
CA ALA A 217 9.50 -6.19 -1.38
C ALA A 217 8.09 -5.81 -0.90
N SER A 218 7.71 -4.53 -0.99
CA SER A 218 6.36 -4.08 -0.65
C SER A 218 5.27 -4.65 -1.58
N ALA A 219 5.57 -4.88 -2.86
CA ALA A 219 4.64 -5.52 -3.79
C ALA A 219 4.43 -7.02 -3.50
N LYS A 220 5.36 -7.67 -2.80
CA LYS A 220 5.30 -9.08 -2.41
C LYS A 220 4.92 -9.29 -0.94
N VAL A 221 4.43 -8.23 -0.27
CA VAL A 221 4.07 -8.29 1.14
C VAL A 221 3.00 -9.36 1.39
N GLU A 222 3.22 -10.18 2.41
CA GLU A 222 2.21 -11.14 2.88
C GLU A 222 1.44 -10.51 4.04
N CYS A 223 0.10 -10.52 3.97
CA CYS A 223 -0.74 -9.98 5.03
C CYS A 223 -1.69 -11.02 5.56
N THR A 224 -1.85 -11.04 6.89
CA THR A 224 -2.99 -11.71 7.50
C THR A 224 -4.28 -10.99 7.10
N PRO A 225 -5.40 -11.70 6.92
CA PRO A 225 -6.67 -11.06 6.66
C PRO A 225 -7.10 -10.24 7.87
N ALA A 226 -7.57 -9.02 7.65
CA ALA A 226 -8.27 -8.27 8.69
C ALA A 226 -9.53 -9.03 9.13
N GLU A 227 -9.92 -8.90 10.39
CA GLU A 227 -11.20 -9.41 10.88
C GLU A 227 -12.01 -8.25 11.44
N LEU A 228 -13.29 -8.23 11.11
CA LEU A 228 -14.21 -7.21 11.58
C LEU A 228 -15.50 -7.87 12.05
N ASN A 229 -15.81 -7.65 13.32
CA ASN A 229 -17.11 -7.96 13.89
C ASN A 229 -17.85 -6.65 14.14
N VAL A 230 -19.07 -6.59 13.63
CA VAL A 230 -19.99 -5.48 13.86
C VAL A 230 -21.28 -6.06 14.40
N ASP A 231 -21.74 -5.50 15.51
CA ASP A 231 -23.01 -5.81 16.13
C ASP A 231 -23.66 -4.56 16.73
N ALA A 232 -24.93 -4.69 17.11
CA ALA A 232 -25.77 -3.65 17.66
C ALA A 232 -26.60 -4.27 18.78
N ASP A 233 -26.99 -3.47 19.77
CA ASP A 233 -27.92 -3.92 20.78
C ASP A 233 -29.27 -4.31 20.14
N ALA A 234 -29.85 -5.44 20.56
CA ALA A 234 -31.12 -5.90 20.00
C ALA A 234 -32.26 -4.89 20.18
N SER A 235 -32.20 -4.04 21.22
CA SER A 235 -33.18 -2.99 21.49
C SER A 235 -33.18 -1.84 20.47
N VAL A 236 -32.08 -1.67 19.72
CA VAL A 236 -31.97 -0.60 18.73
C VAL A 236 -32.23 -1.04 17.30
N VAL A 237 -32.42 -2.34 17.06
CA VAL A 237 -32.73 -2.91 15.74
C VAL A 237 -34.23 -2.77 15.46
N VAL A 238 -34.58 -1.94 14.47
CA VAL A 238 -35.97 -1.65 14.09
C VAL A 238 -36.42 -2.36 12.82
N ASP A 239 -35.50 -2.68 11.91
CA ASP A 239 -35.73 -3.53 10.74
C ASP A 239 -34.60 -4.57 10.66
N LYS A 240 -34.88 -5.75 11.23
CA LYS A 240 -33.90 -6.83 11.32
C LYS A 240 -33.42 -7.31 9.94
N PRO A 241 -34.27 -7.53 8.92
CA PRO A 241 -33.80 -7.88 7.57
C PRO A 241 -32.84 -6.87 6.96
N ARG A 242 -33.12 -5.56 7.08
CA ARG A 242 -32.22 -4.51 6.56
C ARG A 242 -30.90 -4.45 7.34
N TYR A 243 -30.99 -4.54 8.67
CA TYR A 243 -29.82 -4.58 9.53
C TYR A 243 -28.92 -5.79 9.22
N ASP A 244 -29.48 -7.00 9.16
CA ASP A 244 -28.71 -8.23 8.92
C ASP A 244 -28.01 -8.18 7.55
N ARG A 245 -28.67 -7.65 6.50
CA ARG A 245 -28.04 -7.44 5.19
C ARG A 245 -26.90 -6.43 5.25
N ALA A 246 -27.09 -5.30 5.93
CA ALA A 246 -26.04 -4.30 6.09
C ALA A 246 -24.81 -4.87 6.80
N ILE A 247 -25.00 -5.63 7.88
CA ILE A 247 -23.91 -6.26 8.62
C ILE A 247 -23.22 -7.36 7.78
N ALA A 248 -23.98 -8.16 7.02
CA ALA A 248 -23.43 -9.16 6.12
C ALA A 248 -22.54 -8.50 5.06
N ALA A 249 -23.02 -7.42 4.44
CA ALA A 249 -22.25 -6.64 3.46
C ALA A 249 -20.96 -6.10 4.08
N ILE A 250 -21.03 -5.46 5.25
CA ILE A 250 -19.86 -4.96 5.95
C ILE A 250 -18.84 -6.07 6.19
N LYS A 251 -19.27 -7.24 6.68
CA LYS A 251 -18.38 -8.38 6.95
C LYS A 251 -17.79 -9.00 5.69
N ALA A 252 -18.50 -8.95 4.55
CA ALA A 252 -18.02 -9.51 3.28
C ALA A 252 -16.97 -8.63 2.58
N GLY A 253 -17.12 -7.31 2.66
CA GLY A 253 -16.27 -6.38 1.90
C GLY A 253 -15.24 -5.62 2.73
N LEU A 254 -15.62 -5.11 3.91
CA LEU A 254 -14.78 -4.18 4.66
C LEU A 254 -13.44 -4.79 5.11
N PRO A 255 -13.37 -6.05 5.59
CA PRO A 255 -12.09 -6.69 5.92
C PRO A 255 -11.12 -6.77 4.74
N LYS A 256 -11.63 -6.98 3.52
CA LYS A 256 -10.79 -6.99 2.31
C LYS A 256 -10.17 -5.62 2.09
N ILE A 257 -10.97 -4.56 2.16
CA ILE A 257 -10.47 -3.20 1.94
C ILE A 257 -9.50 -2.77 3.05
N LEU A 258 -9.75 -3.16 4.31
CA LEU A 258 -8.84 -2.90 5.43
C LEU A 258 -7.50 -3.64 5.25
N THR A 259 -7.52 -4.85 4.68
CA THR A 259 -6.30 -5.58 4.33
C THR A 259 -5.51 -4.87 3.23
N VAL A 260 -6.19 -4.33 2.21
CA VAL A 260 -5.57 -3.49 1.17
C VAL A 260 -4.93 -2.25 1.80
N GLN A 261 -5.62 -1.58 2.73
CA GLN A 261 -5.08 -0.42 3.43
C GLN A 261 -3.80 -0.76 4.21
N ALA A 262 -3.75 -1.94 4.84
CA ALA A 262 -2.55 -2.41 5.51
C ALA A 262 -1.38 -2.64 4.53
N LYS A 263 -1.64 -3.17 3.33
CA LYS A 263 -0.62 -3.31 2.25
C LYS A 263 -0.11 -1.97 1.75
N LEU A 264 -0.96 -0.93 1.76
CA LEU A 264 -0.59 0.39 1.26
C LEU A 264 0.43 1.12 2.16
N LYS A 265 0.49 0.79 3.45
CA LYS A 265 1.44 1.42 4.38
C LYS A 265 2.91 1.19 3.98
N PRO A 266 3.41 -0.07 3.85
CA PRO A 266 4.78 -0.32 3.38
C PRO A 266 4.99 0.10 1.92
N LEU A 267 3.94 0.03 1.08
CA LEU A 267 4.03 0.50 -0.30
C LEU A 267 4.22 2.03 -0.37
N GLY A 268 3.58 2.79 0.52
CA GLY A 268 3.64 4.25 0.53
C GLY A 268 5.04 4.78 0.88
N ALA A 269 5.76 4.10 1.75
CA ALA A 269 7.17 4.40 2.03
C ALA A 269 8.06 4.15 0.81
N ALA A 270 7.93 2.97 0.20
CA ALA A 270 8.63 2.61 -1.02
C ALA A 270 8.34 3.59 -2.17
N VAL A 271 7.09 4.07 -2.26
CA VAL A 271 6.67 5.10 -3.23
C VAL A 271 7.42 6.40 -3.00
N LYS A 272 7.58 6.86 -1.75
CA LYS A 272 8.32 8.11 -1.47
C LYS A 272 9.78 8.00 -1.92
N THR A 273 10.44 6.88 -1.62
CA THR A 273 11.81 6.61 -2.09
C THR A 273 11.88 6.56 -3.61
N TRP A 274 10.94 5.87 -4.25
CA TRP A 274 10.84 5.78 -5.71
C TRP A 274 10.59 7.15 -6.36
N VAL A 275 9.69 7.97 -5.80
CA VAL A 275 9.38 9.33 -6.30
C VAL A 275 10.62 10.22 -6.27
N LYS A 276 11.34 10.22 -5.13
CA LYS A 276 12.59 10.98 -5.00
C LYS A 276 13.61 10.53 -6.05
N THR A 277 13.79 9.22 -6.21
CA THR A 277 14.69 8.64 -7.21
C THR A 277 14.28 9.02 -8.64
N ALA A 278 12.98 9.01 -8.95
CA ALA A 278 12.45 9.42 -10.24
C ALA A 278 12.78 10.89 -10.55
N GLN A 279 12.60 11.77 -9.56
CA GLN A 279 12.88 13.20 -9.68
C GLN A 279 14.37 13.47 -9.87
N ASP A 280 15.22 12.80 -9.09
CA ASP A 280 16.68 12.90 -9.18
C ASP A 280 17.18 12.42 -10.56
N LEU A 281 16.66 11.29 -11.06
CA LEU A 281 16.93 10.80 -12.42
C LEU A 281 16.42 11.74 -13.50
N GLY A 282 15.25 12.36 -13.29
CA GLY A 282 14.69 13.37 -14.18
C GLY A 282 15.57 14.61 -14.28
N ALA A 283 16.11 15.07 -13.15
CA ALA A 283 17.04 16.20 -13.08
C ALA A 283 18.39 15.87 -13.73
N ALA A 284 18.92 14.66 -13.48
CA ALA A 284 20.16 14.16 -14.09
C ALA A 284 19.99 13.73 -15.56
N GLY A 285 18.75 13.73 -16.07
CA GLY A 285 18.38 13.01 -17.29
C GLY A 285 19.17 13.39 -18.55
N LYS A 286 19.65 14.63 -18.68
CA LYS A 286 20.48 15.05 -19.82
C LYS A 286 21.88 14.43 -19.76
N ASP A 287 22.54 14.55 -18.62
CA ASP A 287 23.89 14.01 -18.41
C ASP A 287 23.89 12.49 -18.42
N LEU A 288 22.89 11.90 -17.78
CA LEU A 288 22.67 10.46 -17.77
C LEU A 288 22.38 9.94 -19.18
N ALA A 289 21.49 10.58 -19.95
CA ALA A 289 21.21 10.16 -21.32
C ALA A 289 22.46 10.24 -22.22
N SER A 290 23.27 11.30 -22.09
CA SER A 290 24.51 11.44 -22.85
C SER A 290 25.51 10.30 -22.59
N SER A 291 25.47 9.66 -21.42
CA SER A 291 26.31 8.49 -21.12
C SER A 291 25.96 7.24 -21.94
N PHE A 292 24.75 7.17 -22.50
CA PHE A 292 24.23 6.01 -23.24
C PHE A 292 24.29 6.15 -24.77
N LYS A 293 24.96 7.20 -25.29
CA LYS A 293 25.23 7.40 -26.74
C LYS A 293 23.97 7.23 -27.60
N ASP A 294 23.92 6.20 -28.44
CA ASP A 294 22.84 5.93 -29.40
C ASP A 294 21.50 5.64 -28.72
N GLN A 295 21.52 5.23 -27.44
CA GLN A 295 20.32 4.89 -26.66
C GLN A 295 19.78 6.09 -25.85
N ALA A 296 20.47 7.23 -25.89
CA ALA A 296 20.17 8.42 -25.09
C ALA A 296 18.71 8.87 -25.23
N LEU A 297 18.21 8.96 -26.47
CA LEU A 297 16.84 9.41 -26.74
C LEU A 297 15.80 8.45 -26.17
N CYS A 298 15.99 7.13 -26.34
CA CYS A 298 15.07 6.13 -25.79
C CYS A 298 15.05 6.17 -24.25
N ILE A 299 16.23 6.19 -23.63
CA ILE A 299 16.38 6.23 -22.17
C ILE A 299 15.77 7.49 -21.57
N SER A 300 16.02 8.66 -22.19
CA SER A 300 15.41 9.90 -21.76
C SER A 300 13.88 9.85 -21.82
N GLY A 301 13.31 9.14 -22.80
CA GLY A 301 11.88 8.88 -22.92
C GLY A 301 11.33 8.01 -21.79
N GLN A 302 12.05 6.93 -21.42
CA GLN A 302 11.67 6.05 -20.31
C GLN A 302 11.76 6.75 -18.95
N ILE A 303 12.81 7.52 -18.68
CA ILE A 303 12.92 8.35 -17.47
C ILE A 303 11.79 9.38 -17.43
N SER A 304 11.52 10.03 -18.56
CA SER A 304 10.41 10.98 -18.71
C SER A 304 9.03 10.35 -18.46
N ALA A 305 8.85 9.08 -18.80
CA ALA A 305 7.63 8.32 -18.52
C ALA A 305 7.53 7.95 -17.04
N ALA A 306 8.64 7.54 -16.41
CA ALA A 306 8.68 7.27 -14.97
C ALA A 306 8.41 8.53 -14.14
N VAL A 307 8.99 9.68 -14.50
CA VAL A 307 8.70 10.98 -13.87
C VAL A 307 7.23 11.38 -14.06
N ALA A 308 6.64 11.14 -15.24
CA ALA A 308 5.22 11.42 -15.44
C ALA A 308 4.32 10.52 -14.57
N ALA A 309 4.76 9.29 -14.26
CA ALA A 309 4.04 8.39 -13.38
C ALA A 309 4.02 8.87 -11.91
N VAL A 310 5.00 9.70 -11.49
CA VAL A 310 5.06 10.26 -10.12
C VAL A 310 3.76 10.96 -9.74
N ALA A 311 3.25 11.85 -10.59
CA ALA A 311 2.04 12.62 -10.27
C ALA A 311 0.83 11.71 -10.02
N ASN A 312 0.68 10.65 -10.81
CA ASN A 312 -0.44 9.70 -10.69
C ASN A 312 -0.30 8.79 -9.47
N ILE A 313 0.92 8.31 -9.20
CA ILE A 313 1.19 7.38 -8.09
C ILE A 313 1.14 8.12 -6.75
N GLN A 314 1.72 9.31 -6.66
CA GLN A 314 1.73 10.10 -5.43
C GLN A 314 0.32 10.52 -5.01
N ALA A 315 -0.51 10.95 -5.97
CA ALA A 315 -1.92 11.25 -5.73
C ALA A 315 -2.72 10.03 -5.19
N SER A 316 -2.33 8.80 -5.58
CA SER A 316 -3.01 7.59 -5.12
C SER A 316 -2.61 7.19 -3.68
N VAL A 317 -1.42 7.58 -3.24
CA VAL A 317 -0.83 7.16 -1.95
C VAL A 317 -1.11 8.17 -0.83
N ASP A 318 -0.99 9.48 -1.08
CA ASP A 318 -1.15 10.51 -0.04
C ASP A 318 -2.56 10.52 0.57
N VAL A 319 -3.59 10.17 -0.21
CA VAL A 319 -4.98 10.17 0.27
C VAL A 319 -5.26 8.99 1.22
N SER A 320 -4.52 7.88 1.10
CA SER A 320 -4.71 6.68 1.93
C SER A 320 -4.34 6.90 3.41
N VAL A 321 -3.52 7.92 3.72
CA VAL A 321 -3.02 8.20 5.07
C VAL A 321 -4.00 9.04 5.90
N GLU A 322 -4.74 9.98 5.29
CA GLU A 322 -5.71 10.86 5.99
C GLU A 322 -6.89 10.09 6.63
N VAL A 323 -7.23 8.91 6.09
CA VAL A 323 -8.32 8.06 6.59
C VAL A 323 -8.04 7.51 8.00
N SER A 324 -6.77 7.22 8.28
CA SER A 324 -6.30 6.69 9.58
C SER A 324 -6.51 7.70 10.73
N VAL A 325 -6.36 8.99 10.42
CA VAL A 325 -6.39 10.08 11.40
C VAL A 325 -7.82 10.49 11.70
N SER A 326 -8.70 10.49 10.70
CA SER A 326 -10.12 10.83 10.88
C SER A 326 -10.91 9.76 11.65
N ALA A 327 -10.47 8.49 11.59
CA ALA A 327 -10.98 7.40 12.43
C ALA A 327 -10.57 7.54 13.91
N SER A 328 -9.34 8.02 14.16
CA SER A 328 -8.75 8.10 15.50
C SER A 328 -9.16 9.39 16.24
N ALA A 329 -9.30 10.50 15.51
CA ALA A 329 -9.64 11.81 16.09
C ALA A 329 -11.09 11.91 16.58
N SER A 330 -11.99 11.06 16.07
CA SER A 330 -13.41 11.08 16.46
C SER A 330 -13.77 10.05 17.54
N ALA A 331 -12.85 9.13 17.89
CA ALA A 331 -12.95 8.28 19.07
C ALA A 331 -12.43 8.95 20.35
N GLY A 332 -11.84 10.16 20.25
CA GLY A 332 -11.22 10.90 21.36
C GLY A 332 -11.98 12.14 21.86
N VAL A 333 -13.16 12.46 21.30
CA VAL A 333 -13.96 13.62 21.76
C VAL A 333 -15.29 13.11 22.31
N GLY A 334 -15.24 12.68 23.57
CA GLY A 334 -16.39 12.20 24.32
C GLY A 334 -16.01 11.81 25.74
N GLY A 335 -15.29 12.72 26.42
CA GLY A 335 -15.18 12.75 27.88
C GLY A 335 -15.99 13.92 28.40
#